data_AF-A0A536X5P3-F1
#
_entry.id   AF-A0A536X5P3-F1
#
_cell.length_a   1.000
_cell.length_b   1.000
_cell.length_c   1.000
_cell.angle_alpha   90.00
_cell.angle_beta   90.00
_cell.angle_gamma   90.00
#
_symmetry.space_group_name_H-M   'P 1'
#
loop_
_entity.id
_entity.type
_entity.pdbx_description
1 polymer ?
#
loop_
_entity_poly.entity_id
_entity_poly.type
_entity_poly.pdbx_seq_one_letter_code
_entity_poly.pdbx_strand_id
1 'polypeptide(L)'
;VGIQQGYAVANTDMGTIPATVLDGTALVGHPERWLDFGSRSTHEMTVAAKTLIAAFYGGAAQRSYFVGCSTGGHQALEEAQVFPEDYDGILGGAPGHNRTHLHTAFVWDYAVPHKTAGAFIPASKLAVLNSAVLAVCVGRDGGLASDAFLTDPRDCSFDPAVLQCAAGDAPTCLTAQQVDTARKFYDGPRNPRTGARIYPGWPLGTELGWAFLQDPALFGLPAAPAFEGITTWALGANYNPLTVDFDQDMATVDAVLAPTVNFMSTDLSRFYQRGGRLILYHGFADAIVSAQDTINYYERVMTEQGLTLAQEQSFARLFTVPGMGHCSGGPGPNTFDALSPLVQWVEQGIAPSQIVATKYVNDNPAQGIQMTRPLCVYPQEARYAGSGDPNAASSFACANDRNDEPAAELPAREYLAPLVIQASAPAGFDTHINVGKFAVILRAPDGSDDFHQWTPGNVKAEGAIAILGAPSLDGRTYSVFFNWGDLQNFFANAPGGQDIDLMITGTLQHNGHQSLFAASATVRVSR
;
A
#
# COMPACT_ATOMS: atom_id res chain seq x y z
N VAL A 1 -5.96 -2.43 -20.71
CA VAL A 1 -7.25 -1.81 -20.32
C VAL A 1 -7.33 -0.36 -20.78
N GLY A 2 -6.48 0.56 -20.29
CA GLY A 2 -6.56 2.00 -20.64
C GLY A 2 -6.60 2.32 -22.13
N ILE A 3 -5.64 1.85 -22.94
CA ILE A 3 -5.61 2.11 -24.39
C ILE A 3 -6.88 1.59 -25.09
N GLN A 4 -7.35 0.38 -24.72
CA GLN A 4 -8.56 -0.22 -25.30
C GLN A 4 -9.83 0.57 -24.96
N GLN A 5 -9.83 1.30 -23.84
CA GLN A 5 -10.92 2.18 -23.42
C GLN A 5 -10.74 3.63 -23.89
N GLY A 6 -9.70 3.93 -24.67
CA GLY A 6 -9.50 5.25 -25.29
C GLY A 6 -8.66 6.25 -24.47
N TYR A 7 -8.01 5.81 -23.40
CA TYR A 7 -7.11 6.67 -22.62
C TYR A 7 -5.75 6.84 -23.31
N ALA A 8 -5.16 8.04 -23.19
CA ALA A 8 -3.72 8.20 -23.32
C ALA A 8 -3.05 7.59 -22.07
N VAL A 9 -2.07 6.71 -22.26
CA VAL A 9 -1.46 5.94 -21.17
C VAL A 9 0.04 6.12 -21.20
N ALA A 10 0.61 6.31 -20.01
CA ALA A 10 2.05 6.29 -19.77
C ALA A 10 2.36 5.36 -18.61
N ASN A 11 3.60 4.87 -18.55
CA ASN A 11 4.10 4.01 -17.48
C ASN A 11 5.60 4.28 -17.27
N THR A 12 6.10 3.89 -16.11
CA THR A 12 7.51 4.00 -15.75
C THR A 12 8.06 2.65 -15.27
N ASP A 13 9.37 2.45 -15.41
CA ASP A 13 10.12 1.35 -14.77
C ASP A 13 10.52 1.68 -13.32
N MET A 14 10.03 2.82 -12.81
CA MET A 14 10.29 3.36 -11.48
C MET A 14 11.78 3.68 -11.22
N GLY A 15 12.58 3.88 -12.28
CA GLY A 15 14.02 4.15 -12.17
C GLY A 15 14.85 2.95 -11.68
N THR A 16 14.28 1.74 -11.72
CA THR A 16 14.84 0.58 -11.03
C THR A 16 15.69 -0.35 -11.89
N ILE A 17 15.69 -0.22 -13.22
CA ILE A 17 16.47 -1.11 -14.10
C ILE A 17 17.97 -1.06 -13.75
N PRO A 18 18.67 -2.21 -13.62
CA PRO A 18 18.24 -3.56 -14.03
C PRO A 18 17.61 -4.43 -12.92
N ALA A 19 17.18 -3.85 -11.79
CA ALA A 19 16.47 -4.61 -10.76
C ALA A 19 15.18 -5.22 -11.32
N THR A 20 14.72 -6.29 -10.68
CA THR A 20 13.46 -6.95 -11.01
C THR A 20 12.53 -6.96 -9.80
N VAL A 21 11.27 -7.34 -10.00
CA VAL A 21 10.30 -7.44 -8.91
C VAL A 21 10.70 -8.45 -7.83
N LEU A 22 11.57 -9.43 -8.15
CA LEU A 22 12.04 -10.46 -7.21
C LEU A 22 13.49 -10.26 -6.77
N ASP A 23 14.22 -9.33 -7.36
CA ASP A 23 15.63 -9.05 -7.06
C ASP A 23 15.90 -7.55 -7.13
N GLY A 24 16.02 -6.94 -5.95
CA GLY A 24 16.33 -5.53 -5.77
C GLY A 24 17.81 -5.22 -5.58
N THR A 25 18.71 -6.21 -5.62
CA THR A 25 20.13 -6.04 -5.23
C THR A 25 20.86 -4.97 -6.04
N ALA A 26 20.47 -4.77 -7.30
CA ALA A 26 21.02 -3.73 -8.18
C ALA A 26 20.78 -2.29 -7.68
N LEU A 27 19.91 -2.08 -6.69
CA LEU A 27 19.66 -0.76 -6.10
C LEU A 27 20.44 -0.53 -4.80
N VAL A 28 21.15 -1.51 -4.25
CA VAL A 28 21.95 -1.32 -3.04
C VAL A 28 22.99 -0.22 -3.26
N GLY A 29 23.06 0.76 -2.34
CA GLY A 29 23.97 1.90 -2.45
C GLY A 29 23.53 2.98 -3.46
N HIS A 30 22.31 2.91 -4.00
CA HIS A 30 21.77 3.88 -4.95
C HIS A 30 20.52 4.60 -4.40
N PRO A 31 20.66 5.46 -3.37
CA PRO A 31 19.52 6.06 -2.67
C PRO A 31 18.60 6.88 -3.58
N GLU A 32 19.13 7.56 -4.59
CA GLU A 32 18.32 8.27 -5.58
C GLU A 32 17.36 7.34 -6.34
N ARG A 33 17.75 6.08 -6.57
CA ARG A 33 16.86 5.09 -7.18
C ARG A 33 15.83 4.54 -6.19
N TRP A 34 16.11 4.57 -4.90
CA TRP A 34 15.10 4.28 -3.88
C TRP A 34 14.05 5.37 -3.85
N LEU A 35 14.45 6.63 -4.02
CA LEU A 35 13.53 7.76 -4.16
C LEU A 35 12.72 7.68 -5.47
N ASP A 36 13.35 7.27 -6.58
CA ASP A 36 12.64 7.00 -7.84
C ASP A 36 11.59 5.91 -7.68
N PHE A 37 11.95 4.80 -7.01
CA PHE A 37 11.04 3.70 -6.69
C PHE A 37 9.93 4.12 -5.73
N GLY A 38 10.26 4.94 -4.73
CA GLY A 38 9.31 5.40 -3.74
C GLY A 38 8.21 6.24 -4.37
N SER A 39 8.59 7.32 -5.05
CA SER A 39 7.66 8.40 -5.36
C SER A 39 8.03 9.17 -6.64
N ARG A 40 9.29 9.57 -6.77
CA ARG A 40 9.71 10.55 -7.80
C ARG A 40 9.43 10.08 -9.23
N SER A 41 9.63 8.80 -9.53
CA SER A 41 9.50 8.34 -10.92
C SER A 41 8.05 8.34 -11.41
N THR A 42 7.07 8.06 -10.54
CA THR A 42 5.65 8.09 -10.90
C THR A 42 5.23 9.52 -11.24
N HIS A 43 5.54 10.46 -10.35
CA HIS A 43 5.29 11.89 -10.54
C HIS A 43 5.92 12.45 -11.82
N GLU A 44 7.22 12.24 -12.01
CA GLU A 44 7.96 12.76 -13.19
C GLU A 44 7.40 12.19 -14.50
N MET A 45 7.03 10.90 -14.50
CA MET A 45 6.34 10.29 -15.64
C MET A 45 4.98 10.96 -15.89
N THR A 46 4.20 11.22 -14.84
CA THR A 46 2.91 11.91 -14.93
C THR A 46 3.05 13.31 -15.54
N VAL A 47 3.99 14.12 -15.03
CA VAL A 47 4.26 15.49 -15.49
C VAL A 47 4.69 15.50 -16.96
N ALA A 48 5.64 14.63 -17.33
CA ALA A 48 6.10 14.49 -18.71
C ALA A 48 4.97 14.01 -19.64
N ALA A 49 4.18 13.02 -19.22
CA ALA A 49 3.07 12.48 -20.00
C ALA A 49 1.99 13.55 -20.27
N LYS A 50 1.58 14.32 -19.25
CA LYS A 50 0.61 15.41 -19.42
C LYS A 50 1.10 16.48 -20.40
N THR A 51 2.40 16.79 -20.37
CA THR A 51 3.04 17.72 -21.31
C THR A 51 2.98 17.18 -22.74
N LEU A 52 3.33 15.92 -22.95
CA LEU A 52 3.27 15.27 -24.26
C LEU A 52 1.85 15.13 -24.79
N ILE A 53 0.89 14.79 -23.93
CA ILE A 53 -0.54 14.72 -24.27
C ILE A 53 -1.02 16.08 -24.75
N ALA A 54 -0.70 17.16 -24.03
CA ALA A 54 -1.07 18.51 -24.42
C ALA A 54 -0.50 18.91 -25.78
N ALA A 55 0.78 18.58 -26.03
CA ALA A 55 1.44 18.85 -27.30
C ALA A 55 0.87 18.02 -28.46
N PHE A 56 0.56 16.74 -28.22
CA PHE A 56 0.10 15.81 -29.25
C PHE A 56 -1.36 16.01 -29.64
N TYR A 57 -2.25 16.22 -28.66
CA TYR A 57 -3.70 16.38 -28.88
C TYR A 57 -4.14 17.85 -29.01
N GLY A 58 -3.24 18.81 -28.82
CA GLY A 58 -3.53 20.25 -28.91
C GLY A 58 -4.28 20.82 -27.69
N GLY A 59 -4.32 20.10 -26.57
CA GLY A 59 -4.98 20.52 -25.34
C GLY A 59 -4.70 19.57 -24.17
N ALA A 60 -4.73 20.09 -22.95
CA ALA A 60 -4.52 19.30 -21.73
C ALA A 60 -5.60 18.23 -21.54
N ALA A 61 -5.26 17.13 -20.85
CA ALA A 61 -6.23 16.13 -20.43
C ALA A 61 -7.30 16.78 -19.54
N GLN A 62 -8.57 16.44 -19.74
CA GLN A 62 -9.68 16.98 -18.94
C GLN A 62 -9.72 16.39 -17.54
N ARG A 63 -9.32 15.11 -17.42
CA ARG A 63 -9.20 14.35 -16.18
C ARG A 63 -8.00 13.43 -16.25
N SER A 64 -7.42 13.13 -15.11
CA SER A 64 -6.28 12.21 -14.97
C SER A 64 -6.64 11.06 -14.03
N TYR A 65 -6.27 9.83 -14.40
CA TYR A 65 -6.56 8.63 -13.61
C TYR A 65 -5.32 7.76 -13.39
N PHE A 66 -5.10 7.31 -12.15
CA PHE A 66 -4.08 6.32 -11.82
C PHE A 66 -4.74 4.96 -11.58
N VAL A 67 -4.14 3.88 -12.11
CA VAL A 67 -4.58 2.51 -11.86
C VAL A 67 -3.37 1.63 -11.60
N GLY A 68 -3.30 1.03 -10.41
CA GLY A 68 -2.22 0.13 -10.04
C GLY A 68 -2.66 -0.92 -9.02
N CYS A 69 -1.92 -2.02 -8.96
CA CYS A 69 -2.08 -3.03 -7.91
C CYS A 69 -0.72 -3.50 -7.39
N SER A 70 -0.64 -3.99 -6.15
CA SER A 70 0.61 -4.39 -5.49
C SER A 70 1.52 -3.18 -5.27
N THR A 71 2.72 -3.17 -5.87
CA THR A 71 3.55 -1.96 -5.96
C THR A 71 2.82 -0.81 -6.66
N GLY A 72 1.92 -1.08 -7.60
CA GLY A 72 1.03 -0.05 -8.14
C GLY A 72 0.02 0.48 -7.11
N GLY A 73 -0.41 -0.33 -6.15
CA GLY A 73 -1.25 0.15 -5.03
C GLY A 73 -0.45 0.99 -4.03
N HIS A 74 0.84 0.70 -3.85
CA HIS A 74 1.78 1.57 -3.13
C HIS A 74 1.93 2.93 -3.82
N GLN A 75 2.17 2.95 -5.14
CA GLN A 75 2.17 4.19 -5.94
C GLN A 75 0.82 4.93 -5.87
N ALA A 76 -0.30 4.22 -5.87
CA ALA A 76 -1.62 4.84 -5.74
C ALA A 76 -1.78 5.63 -4.44
N LEU A 77 -1.36 5.06 -3.31
CA LEU A 77 -1.42 5.76 -2.01
C LEU A 77 -0.35 6.85 -1.90
N GLU A 78 0.82 6.64 -2.49
CA GLU A 78 1.86 7.65 -2.61
C GLU A 78 1.37 8.90 -3.35
N GLU A 79 0.84 8.74 -4.56
CA GLU A 79 0.27 9.82 -5.38
C GLU A 79 -0.83 10.58 -4.61
N ALA A 80 -1.70 9.87 -3.88
CA ALA A 80 -2.74 10.49 -3.06
C ALA A 80 -2.19 11.33 -1.88
N GLN A 81 -1.06 10.95 -1.31
CA GLN A 81 -0.48 11.55 -0.11
C GLN A 81 0.55 12.65 -0.43
N VAL A 82 1.35 12.45 -1.47
CA VAL A 82 2.58 13.20 -1.78
C VAL A 82 2.39 14.12 -2.99
N PHE A 83 1.69 13.65 -4.04
CA PHE A 83 1.41 14.38 -5.29
C PHE A 83 -0.09 14.46 -5.60
N PRO A 84 -0.93 14.98 -4.68
CA PRO A 84 -2.39 14.87 -4.81
C PRO A 84 -2.98 15.57 -6.05
N GLU A 85 -2.24 16.46 -6.69
CA GLU A 85 -2.62 17.16 -7.90
C GLU A 85 -2.44 16.34 -9.19
N ASP A 86 -1.77 15.18 -9.10
CA ASP A 86 -1.42 14.42 -10.30
C ASP A 86 -2.61 13.66 -10.90
N TYR A 87 -3.57 13.26 -10.08
CA TYR A 87 -4.71 12.46 -10.49
C TYR A 87 -6.02 12.97 -9.87
N ASP A 88 -7.11 12.91 -10.64
CA ASP A 88 -8.46 13.22 -10.16
C ASP A 88 -9.15 11.96 -9.62
N GLY A 89 -8.79 10.79 -10.16
CA GLY A 89 -9.22 9.50 -9.65
C GLY A 89 -8.05 8.53 -9.52
N ILE A 90 -7.97 7.84 -8.38
CA ILE A 90 -6.93 6.84 -8.10
C ILE A 90 -7.60 5.50 -7.79
N LEU A 91 -7.17 4.44 -8.46
CA LEU A 91 -7.53 3.05 -8.19
C LEU A 91 -6.30 2.27 -7.71
N GLY A 92 -6.28 1.91 -6.43
CA GLY A 92 -5.19 1.17 -5.78
C GLY A 92 -5.63 -0.22 -5.32
N GLY A 93 -5.07 -1.27 -5.92
CA GLY A 93 -5.28 -2.66 -5.51
C GLY A 93 -4.16 -3.18 -4.61
N ALA A 94 -4.49 -3.99 -3.60
CA ALA A 94 -3.54 -4.68 -2.73
C ALA A 94 -2.27 -3.86 -2.39
N PRO A 95 -2.41 -2.66 -1.81
CA PRO A 95 -1.33 -1.69 -1.73
C PRO A 95 -0.20 -2.13 -0.79
N GLY A 96 1.02 -2.30 -1.33
CA GLY A 96 2.25 -2.51 -0.55
C GLY A 96 2.82 -1.24 0.10
N HIS A 97 1.94 -0.40 0.65
CA HIS A 97 2.21 0.97 1.11
C HIS A 97 3.00 1.04 2.42
N ASN A 98 2.83 0.06 3.31
CA ASN A 98 3.64 -0.14 4.51
C ASN A 98 4.93 -0.92 4.20
N ARG A 99 5.74 -0.39 3.28
CA ARG A 99 6.74 -1.15 2.52
C ARG A 99 7.83 -1.78 3.39
N THR A 100 8.45 -1.04 4.31
CA THR A 100 9.53 -1.59 5.15
C THR A 100 9.03 -2.74 6.01
N HIS A 101 7.88 -2.58 6.65
CA HIS A 101 7.29 -3.59 7.53
C HIS A 101 6.73 -4.81 6.78
N LEU A 102 6.13 -4.61 5.60
CA LEU A 102 5.74 -5.70 4.70
C LEU A 102 6.97 -6.56 4.33
N HIS A 103 8.07 -5.93 3.95
CA HIS A 103 9.28 -6.67 3.57
C HIS A 103 9.93 -7.38 4.78
N THR A 104 9.80 -6.82 5.98
CA THR A 104 10.16 -7.50 7.22
C THR A 104 9.31 -8.75 7.46
N ALA A 105 8.02 -8.75 7.08
CA ALA A 105 7.19 -9.96 7.12
C ALA A 105 7.73 -11.04 6.17
N PHE A 106 8.19 -10.70 4.96
CA PHE A 106 8.81 -11.70 4.08
C PHE A 106 10.11 -12.28 4.66
N VAL A 107 10.93 -11.45 5.31
CA VAL A 107 12.12 -11.93 6.03
C VAL A 107 11.71 -12.87 7.18
N TRP A 108 10.64 -12.56 7.90
CA TRP A 108 10.06 -13.41 8.94
C TRP A 108 9.60 -14.76 8.39
N ASP A 109 8.83 -14.77 7.30
CA ASP A 109 8.28 -15.98 6.70
C ASP A 109 9.38 -16.91 6.16
N TYR A 110 10.48 -16.35 5.68
CA TYR A 110 11.65 -17.11 5.29
C TYR A 110 12.43 -17.62 6.51
N ALA A 111 12.68 -16.75 7.50
CA ALA A 111 13.55 -17.05 8.62
C ALA A 111 12.96 -18.05 9.62
N VAL A 112 11.66 -17.96 9.94
CA VAL A 112 10.99 -18.85 10.91
C VAL A 112 11.16 -20.34 10.59
N PRO A 113 10.79 -20.83 9.39
CA PRO A 113 10.92 -22.24 9.03
C PRO A 113 12.37 -22.70 8.86
N HIS A 114 13.29 -21.80 8.53
CA HIS A 114 14.71 -22.11 8.28
C HIS A 114 15.58 -22.09 9.55
N LYS A 115 15.24 -21.26 10.54
CA LYS A 115 15.96 -21.18 11.82
C LYS A 115 15.69 -22.38 12.73
N THR A 116 14.58 -23.09 12.53
CA THR A 116 14.12 -24.17 13.41
C THR A 116 13.99 -25.48 12.63
N ALA A 117 14.74 -26.51 13.04
CA ALA A 117 14.67 -27.81 12.40
C ALA A 117 13.24 -28.40 12.50
N GLY A 118 12.69 -28.83 11.36
CA GLY A 118 11.35 -29.41 11.26
C GLY A 118 10.19 -28.40 11.27
N ALA A 119 10.48 -27.09 11.24
CA ALA A 119 9.47 -26.03 11.24
C ALA A 119 8.86 -25.77 9.85
N PHE A 120 9.65 -25.96 8.79
CA PHE A 120 9.17 -25.85 7.40
C PHE A 120 7.90 -26.70 7.16
N ILE A 121 6.87 -26.08 6.59
CA ILE A 121 5.59 -26.71 6.23
C ILE A 121 5.59 -26.99 4.73
N PRO A 122 5.70 -28.26 4.29
CA PRO A 122 5.64 -28.62 2.89
C PRO A 122 4.30 -28.26 2.24
N ALA A 123 4.31 -27.99 0.93
CA ALA A 123 3.11 -27.65 0.16
C ALA A 123 1.95 -28.64 0.34
N SER A 124 2.24 -29.95 0.45
CA SER A 124 1.23 -30.98 0.71
C SER A 124 0.53 -30.81 2.07
N LYS A 125 1.24 -30.33 3.09
CA LYS A 125 0.69 -30.06 4.42
C LYS A 125 0.04 -28.68 4.53
N LEU A 126 0.50 -27.69 3.75
CA LEU A 126 -0.23 -26.43 3.58
C LEU A 126 -1.61 -26.66 2.99
N ALA A 127 -1.77 -27.61 2.05
CA ALA A 127 -3.07 -28.01 1.55
C ALA A 127 -3.97 -28.64 2.63
N VAL A 128 -3.40 -29.45 3.54
CA VAL A 128 -4.12 -30.00 4.70
C VAL A 128 -4.55 -28.89 5.66
N LEU A 129 -3.66 -27.94 5.95
CA LEU A 129 -3.94 -26.78 6.78
C LEU A 129 -5.06 -25.92 6.19
N ASN A 130 -4.95 -25.52 4.93
CA ASN A 130 -5.96 -24.74 4.23
C ASN A 130 -7.32 -25.46 4.21
N SER A 131 -7.33 -26.78 3.95
CA SER A 131 -8.57 -27.57 3.98
C SER A 131 -9.23 -27.58 5.36
N ALA A 132 -8.44 -27.64 6.44
CA ALA A 132 -8.96 -27.58 7.81
C ALA A 132 -9.52 -26.20 8.16
N VAL A 133 -8.84 -25.13 7.72
CA VAL A 133 -9.32 -23.75 7.87
C VAL A 133 -10.67 -23.59 7.17
N LEU A 134 -10.78 -23.96 5.90
CA LEU A 134 -12.02 -23.86 5.13
C LEU A 134 -13.14 -24.70 5.78
N ALA A 135 -12.85 -25.91 6.25
CA ALA A 135 -13.83 -26.77 6.91
C ALA A 135 -14.39 -26.18 8.23
N VAL A 136 -13.61 -25.34 8.91
CA VAL A 136 -14.03 -24.68 10.15
C VAL A 136 -14.76 -23.36 9.87
N CYS A 137 -14.30 -22.61 8.86
CA CYS A 137 -14.66 -21.21 8.66
C CYS A 137 -15.75 -20.98 7.62
N VAL A 138 -15.78 -21.73 6.51
CA VAL A 138 -16.72 -21.49 5.41
C VAL A 138 -18.17 -21.61 5.88
N GLY A 139 -18.98 -20.59 5.57
CA GLY A 139 -20.37 -20.48 5.99
C GLY A 139 -20.56 -19.93 7.41
N ARG A 140 -19.46 -19.56 8.09
CA ARG A 140 -19.44 -18.88 9.40
C ARG A 140 -18.74 -17.53 9.35
N ASP A 141 -17.85 -17.38 8.38
CA ASP A 141 -17.14 -16.19 7.89
C ASP A 141 -18.01 -15.21 7.10
N GLY A 142 -19.33 -15.30 7.29
CA GLY A 142 -20.34 -14.49 6.63
C GLY A 142 -20.77 -14.91 5.22
N GLY A 143 -20.04 -15.82 4.58
CA GLY A 143 -20.33 -16.40 3.27
C GLY A 143 -21.36 -17.53 3.28
N LEU A 144 -21.49 -18.21 2.14
CA LEU A 144 -22.30 -19.42 2.03
C LEU A 144 -21.47 -20.66 2.38
N ALA A 145 -22.13 -21.65 3.00
CA ALA A 145 -21.52 -22.97 3.26
C ALA A 145 -21.10 -23.74 1.98
N SER A 146 -21.55 -23.28 0.80
CA SER A 146 -21.19 -23.84 -0.51
C SER A 146 -19.99 -23.14 -1.17
N ASP A 147 -19.50 -22.03 -0.60
CA ASP A 147 -18.36 -21.32 -1.15
C ASP A 147 -17.08 -22.15 -0.94
N ALA A 148 -16.08 -21.96 -1.81
CA ALA A 148 -14.78 -22.64 -1.73
C ALA A 148 -13.69 -21.73 -1.15
N PHE A 149 -14.09 -20.63 -0.51
CA PHE A 149 -13.23 -19.54 -0.06
C PHE A 149 -13.86 -18.85 1.14
N LEU A 150 -13.08 -18.00 1.81
CA LEU A 150 -13.58 -17.17 2.88
C LEU A 150 -14.10 -15.82 2.38
N THR A 151 -15.29 -15.44 2.81
CA THR A 151 -15.94 -14.14 2.60
C THR A 151 -15.30 -13.08 3.47
N ASP A 152 -15.26 -13.28 4.78
CA ASP A 152 -14.43 -12.48 5.68
C ASP A 152 -13.63 -13.38 6.63
N PRO A 153 -12.31 -13.57 6.40
CA PRO A 153 -11.45 -14.35 7.28
C PRO A 153 -11.43 -13.87 8.74
N ARG A 154 -11.77 -12.60 9.01
CA ARG A 154 -11.72 -11.99 10.35
C ARG A 154 -12.85 -12.50 11.26
N ASP A 155 -13.94 -12.96 10.66
CA ASP A 155 -15.10 -13.54 11.35
C ASP A 155 -14.86 -14.98 11.82
N CYS A 156 -13.71 -15.57 11.46
CA CYS A 156 -13.37 -16.93 11.86
C CYS A 156 -12.23 -16.96 12.89
N SER A 157 -12.34 -17.87 13.85
CA SER A 157 -11.25 -18.26 14.74
C SER A 157 -10.80 -19.69 14.44
N PHE A 158 -9.51 -19.87 14.20
CA PHE A 158 -8.89 -21.15 13.91
C PHE A 158 -7.52 -21.25 14.60
N ASP A 159 -7.26 -22.38 15.25
CA ASP A 159 -5.93 -22.70 15.81
C ASP A 159 -5.38 -23.96 15.13
N PRO A 160 -4.21 -23.89 14.45
CA PRO A 160 -3.63 -25.04 13.75
C PRO A 160 -3.27 -26.22 14.68
N ALA A 161 -3.29 -26.05 16.01
CA ALA A 161 -3.10 -27.16 16.94
C ALA A 161 -4.14 -28.28 16.80
N VAL A 162 -5.32 -28.00 16.20
CA VAL A 162 -6.29 -29.05 15.84
C VAL A 162 -5.73 -30.07 14.85
N LEU A 163 -4.68 -29.71 14.11
CA LEU A 163 -3.97 -30.59 13.18
C LEU A 163 -2.69 -31.18 13.78
N GLN A 164 -2.37 -30.96 15.05
CA GLN A 164 -1.12 -31.45 15.61
C GLN A 164 -1.05 -32.99 15.61
N CYS A 165 0.04 -33.55 15.10
CA CYS A 165 0.26 -35.00 15.08
C CYS A 165 0.28 -35.57 16.50
N ALA A 166 -0.49 -36.64 16.73
CA ALA A 166 -0.52 -37.33 18.02
C ALA A 166 0.80 -38.06 18.35
N ALA A 167 1.46 -38.62 17.33
CA ALA A 167 2.79 -39.22 17.43
C ALA A 167 3.49 -39.22 16.08
N GLY A 168 4.78 -38.89 16.06
CA GLY A 168 5.58 -38.84 14.84
C GLY A 168 5.11 -37.81 13.83
N ASP A 169 5.76 -37.81 12.66
CA ASP A 169 5.35 -37.01 11.51
C ASP A 169 4.46 -37.84 10.57
N ALA A 170 3.38 -37.27 10.04
CA ALA A 170 2.53 -37.90 9.05
C ALA A 170 1.97 -36.90 8.01
N PRO A 171 1.56 -37.36 6.81
CA PRO A 171 1.11 -36.46 5.74
C PRO A 171 -0.16 -35.66 6.05
N THR A 172 -0.99 -36.12 6.99
CA THR A 172 -2.32 -35.55 7.27
C THR A 172 -2.37 -34.72 8.56
N CYS A 173 -1.23 -34.39 9.15
CA CYS A 173 -1.12 -33.61 10.39
C CYS A 173 0.11 -32.71 10.34
N LEU A 174 0.19 -31.74 11.25
CA LEU A 174 1.33 -30.86 11.43
C LEU A 174 2.15 -31.30 12.66
N THR A 175 3.48 -31.32 12.56
CA THR A 175 4.33 -31.48 13.75
C THR A 175 4.16 -30.29 14.69
N ALA A 176 4.61 -30.41 15.94
CA ALA A 176 4.55 -29.28 16.88
C ALA A 176 5.29 -28.03 16.35
N GLN A 177 6.43 -28.21 15.67
CA GLN A 177 7.17 -27.11 15.05
C GLN A 177 6.43 -26.49 13.86
N GLN A 178 5.71 -27.30 13.07
CA GLN A 178 4.88 -26.81 11.96
C GLN A 178 3.64 -26.06 12.46
N VAL A 179 3.02 -26.51 13.56
CA VAL A 179 1.93 -25.79 14.24
C VAL A 179 2.41 -24.43 14.75
N ASP A 180 3.59 -24.39 15.39
CA ASP A 180 4.21 -23.15 15.85
C ASP A 180 4.50 -22.17 14.70
N THR A 181 5.00 -22.69 13.57
CA THR A 181 5.22 -21.90 12.35
C THR A 181 3.91 -21.32 11.82
N ALA A 182 2.85 -22.13 11.71
CA ALA A 182 1.55 -21.65 11.25
C ALA A 182 0.98 -20.56 12.17
N ARG A 183 1.09 -20.72 13.50
CA ARG A 183 0.68 -19.66 14.46
C ARG A 183 1.47 -18.37 14.26
N LYS A 184 2.78 -18.44 14.04
CA LYS A 184 3.64 -17.27 13.78
C LYS A 184 3.30 -16.57 12.46
N PHE A 185 2.87 -17.30 11.45
CA PHE A 185 2.43 -16.72 10.17
C PHE A 185 1.10 -16.00 10.33
N TYR A 186 0.15 -16.58 11.06
CA TYR A 186 -1.13 -15.92 11.37
C TYR A 186 -0.98 -14.71 12.32
N ASP A 187 0.03 -14.71 13.19
CA ASP A 187 0.29 -13.59 14.12
C ASP A 187 1.09 -12.44 13.46
N GLY A 188 2.02 -12.76 12.57
CA GLY A 188 2.95 -11.80 11.95
C GLY A 188 4.21 -11.53 12.78
N PRO A 189 5.18 -10.78 12.22
CA PRO A 189 6.43 -10.46 12.91
C PRO A 189 6.18 -9.55 14.13
N ARG A 190 6.91 -9.84 15.22
CA ARG A 190 6.88 -9.05 16.46
C ARG A 190 8.28 -8.61 16.87
N ASN A 191 8.38 -7.42 17.44
CA ASN A 191 9.58 -6.93 18.09
C ASN A 191 9.84 -7.80 19.35
N PRO A 192 10.98 -8.50 19.44
CA PRO A 192 11.24 -9.46 20.52
C PRO A 192 11.45 -8.79 21.89
N ARG A 193 11.80 -7.50 21.91
CA ARG A 193 12.03 -6.75 23.16
C ARG A 193 10.73 -6.19 23.72
N THR A 194 9.84 -5.67 22.87
CA THR A 194 8.60 -5.00 23.31
C THR A 194 7.37 -5.88 23.21
N GLY A 195 7.41 -6.93 22.39
CA GLY A 195 6.24 -7.74 22.03
C GLY A 195 5.33 -7.08 21.00
N ALA A 196 5.65 -5.86 20.56
CA ALA A 196 4.86 -5.10 19.61
C ALA A 196 4.80 -5.79 18.24
N ARG A 197 3.61 -5.86 17.64
CA ARG A 197 3.44 -6.33 16.27
C ARG A 197 4.01 -5.32 15.27
N ILE A 198 4.82 -5.81 14.34
CA ILE A 198 5.51 -5.01 13.30
C ILE A 198 4.64 -4.91 12.04
N TYR A 199 4.08 -6.04 11.59
CA TYR A 199 3.20 -6.13 10.44
C TYR A 199 2.08 -7.13 10.73
N PRO A 200 0.85 -6.98 10.18
CA PRO A 200 -0.20 -7.96 10.35
C PRO A 200 0.23 -9.34 9.82
N GLY A 201 -0.21 -10.40 10.50
CA GLY A 201 -0.08 -11.75 9.97
C GLY A 201 -0.92 -11.99 8.71
N TRP A 202 -0.74 -13.17 8.13
CA TRP A 202 -1.45 -13.59 6.93
C TRP A 202 -2.88 -14.01 7.25
N PRO A 203 -3.91 -13.53 6.52
CA PRO A 203 -5.29 -13.96 6.74
C PRO A 203 -5.48 -15.48 6.61
N LEU A 204 -6.47 -16.02 7.33
CA LEU A 204 -6.93 -17.39 7.13
C LEU A 204 -7.34 -17.61 5.66
N GLY A 205 -6.99 -18.75 5.09
CA GLY A 205 -7.27 -19.09 3.69
C GLY A 205 -6.13 -18.76 2.71
N THR A 206 -5.05 -18.13 3.17
CA THR A 206 -3.88 -17.76 2.35
C THR A 206 -2.79 -18.83 2.29
N GLU A 207 -2.96 -19.96 3.00
CA GLU A 207 -1.86 -20.87 3.34
C GLU A 207 -1.21 -21.54 2.13
N LEU A 208 -1.95 -21.67 1.03
CA LEU A 208 -1.41 -22.22 -0.22
C LEU A 208 -0.30 -21.35 -0.82
N GLY A 209 -0.31 -20.04 -0.55
CA GLY A 209 0.74 -19.10 -0.98
C GLY A 209 2.02 -19.17 -0.13
N TRP A 210 1.94 -19.75 1.08
CA TRP A 210 3.07 -19.76 2.02
C TRP A 210 4.23 -20.64 1.56
N ALA A 211 4.02 -21.56 0.60
CA ALA A 211 5.12 -22.33 0.02
C ALA A 211 6.16 -21.41 -0.63
N PHE A 212 5.70 -20.35 -1.32
CA PHE A 212 6.55 -19.36 -1.94
C PHE A 212 7.24 -18.47 -0.92
N LEU A 213 6.52 -18.03 0.12
CA LEU A 213 7.08 -17.17 1.17
C LEU A 213 8.12 -17.89 2.04
N GLN A 214 7.89 -19.16 2.36
CA GLN A 214 8.83 -19.96 3.15
C GLN A 214 10.11 -20.25 2.38
N ASP A 215 10.02 -20.62 1.10
CA ASP A 215 11.18 -21.00 0.28
C ASP A 215 10.98 -20.70 -1.22
N PRO A 216 11.39 -19.50 -1.68
CA PRO A 216 11.38 -19.16 -3.11
C PRO A 216 12.20 -20.11 -4.00
N ALA A 217 13.18 -20.86 -3.46
CA ALA A 217 13.99 -21.77 -4.25
C ALA A 217 13.18 -22.95 -4.82
N LEU A 218 12.05 -23.29 -4.20
CA LEU A 218 11.08 -24.26 -4.74
C LEU A 218 10.47 -23.83 -6.08
N PHE A 219 10.58 -22.55 -6.40
CA PHE A 219 10.08 -21.93 -7.62
C PHE A 219 11.22 -21.49 -8.57
N GLY A 220 12.44 -21.96 -8.34
CA GLY A 220 13.60 -21.67 -9.20
C GLY A 220 14.24 -20.31 -8.97
N LEU A 221 13.95 -19.68 -7.84
CA LEU A 221 14.53 -18.39 -7.44
C LEU A 221 15.72 -18.59 -6.48
N PRO A 222 16.49 -17.53 -6.17
CA PRO A 222 17.52 -17.60 -5.14
C PRO A 222 16.96 -18.05 -3.78
N ALA A 223 17.77 -18.78 -3.00
CA ALA A 223 17.43 -19.21 -1.64
C ALA A 223 17.57 -18.04 -0.65
N ALA A 224 16.62 -17.12 -0.73
CA ALA A 224 16.53 -15.89 0.05
C ALA A 224 15.04 -15.53 0.26
N PRO A 225 14.70 -14.62 1.21
CA PRO A 225 13.35 -14.13 1.37
C PRO A 225 12.74 -13.64 0.05
N ALA A 226 11.45 -13.88 -0.13
CA ALA A 226 10.72 -13.28 -1.24
C ALA A 226 10.82 -11.74 -1.13
N PHE A 227 11.06 -11.07 -2.26
CA PHE A 227 11.11 -9.61 -2.33
C PHE A 227 12.15 -8.93 -1.40
N GLU A 228 13.30 -9.54 -1.08
CA GLU A 228 14.28 -9.03 -0.09
C GLU A 228 14.93 -7.64 -0.38
N GLY A 229 14.63 -7.02 -1.53
CA GLY A 229 15.24 -5.77 -1.98
C GLY A 229 15.29 -4.67 -0.90
N ILE A 230 14.16 -4.37 -0.24
CA ILE A 230 14.06 -3.28 0.75
C ILE A 230 15.00 -3.49 1.93
N THR A 231 15.05 -4.70 2.49
CA THR A 231 15.93 -5.01 3.62
C THR A 231 17.40 -4.92 3.23
N THR A 232 17.76 -5.45 2.04
CA THR A 232 19.14 -5.37 1.53
C THR A 232 19.57 -3.96 1.14
N TRP A 233 18.65 -3.07 0.74
CA TRP A 233 18.96 -1.66 0.48
C TRP A 233 19.45 -0.94 1.74
N ALA A 234 18.79 -1.17 2.87
CA ALA A 234 19.15 -0.54 4.15
C ALA A 234 20.34 -1.23 4.85
N LEU A 235 20.37 -2.57 4.86
CA LEU A 235 21.37 -3.35 5.63
C LEU A 235 22.59 -3.78 4.79
N GLY A 236 22.52 -3.60 3.47
CA GLY A 236 23.57 -3.94 2.52
C GLY A 236 23.40 -5.33 1.89
N ALA A 237 24.09 -5.54 0.76
CA ALA A 237 23.96 -6.75 -0.07
C ALA A 237 24.50 -8.04 0.59
N ASN A 238 25.27 -7.94 1.68
CA ASN A 238 25.81 -9.08 2.43
C ASN A 238 24.97 -9.42 3.67
N TYR A 239 23.81 -8.79 3.83
CA TYR A 239 22.88 -9.10 4.90
C TYR A 239 22.49 -10.58 4.88
N ASN A 240 22.39 -11.19 6.06
CA ASN A 240 21.93 -12.56 6.20
C ASN A 240 20.54 -12.57 6.86
N PRO A 241 19.48 -12.95 6.14
CA PRO A 241 18.12 -12.96 6.67
C PRO A 241 17.93 -13.98 7.81
N LEU A 242 18.80 -14.99 7.91
CA LEU A 242 18.79 -15.95 9.02
C LEU A 242 19.42 -15.41 10.29
N THR A 243 20.02 -14.21 10.28
CA THR A 243 20.54 -13.54 11.49
C THR A 243 19.75 -12.29 11.84
N VAL A 244 18.61 -12.06 11.18
CA VAL A 244 17.76 -10.88 11.42
C VAL A 244 17.44 -10.66 12.90
N ASP A 245 17.62 -9.42 13.34
CA ASP A 245 17.16 -8.88 14.62
C ASP A 245 15.93 -7.98 14.37
N PHE A 246 14.74 -8.50 14.66
CA PHE A 246 13.47 -7.78 14.46
C PHE A 246 13.28 -6.56 15.39
N ASP A 247 14.25 -6.23 16.25
CA ASP A 247 14.33 -4.95 16.96
C ASP A 247 15.32 -4.00 16.25
N GLN A 248 16.60 -4.34 16.23
CA GLN A 248 17.67 -3.42 15.78
C GLN A 248 17.75 -3.27 14.25
N ASP A 249 17.59 -4.36 13.50
CA ASP A 249 17.61 -4.28 12.04
C ASP A 249 16.39 -3.53 11.53
N MET A 250 15.22 -3.73 12.15
CA MET A 250 13.99 -3.01 11.80
C MET A 250 14.16 -1.50 12.03
N ALA A 251 14.67 -1.10 13.20
CA ALA A 251 14.96 0.31 13.48
C ALA A 251 15.92 0.94 12.46
N THR A 252 16.90 0.17 11.97
CA THR A 252 17.84 0.63 10.94
C THR A 252 17.14 0.76 9.57
N VAL A 253 16.33 -0.23 9.18
CA VAL A 253 15.56 -0.20 7.92
C VAL A 253 14.64 1.02 7.89
N ASP A 254 13.91 1.29 8.97
CA ASP A 254 13.02 2.45 9.03
C ASP A 254 13.79 3.77 8.98
N ALA A 255 14.88 3.88 9.73
CA ALA A 255 15.73 5.08 9.74
C ALA A 255 16.31 5.43 8.36
N VAL A 256 16.56 4.43 7.50
CA VAL A 256 17.14 4.61 6.17
C VAL A 256 16.08 4.79 5.07
N LEU A 257 14.94 4.11 5.16
CA LEU A 257 14.00 3.98 4.03
C LEU A 257 12.58 4.45 4.32
N ALA A 258 12.11 4.52 5.56
CA ALA A 258 10.68 4.73 5.81
C ALA A 258 10.13 6.03 5.17
N PRO A 259 10.78 7.20 5.29
CA PRO A 259 10.34 8.42 4.58
C PRO A 259 10.43 8.34 3.05
N THR A 260 11.20 7.39 2.51
CA THR A 260 11.37 7.19 1.07
C THR A 260 10.32 6.26 0.48
N VAL A 261 9.92 5.20 1.21
CA VAL A 261 9.11 4.11 0.63
C VAL A 261 7.83 3.77 1.40
N ASN A 262 7.61 4.28 2.61
CA ASN A 262 6.38 4.05 3.35
C ASN A 262 5.41 5.22 3.14
N PHE A 263 4.25 4.95 2.58
CA PHE A 263 3.21 5.96 2.34
C PHE A 263 2.00 5.65 3.21
N MET A 264 2.12 6.02 4.49
CA MET A 264 1.17 5.72 5.57
C MET A 264 0.49 6.97 6.13
N SER A 265 0.60 8.13 5.47
CA SER A 265 -0.07 9.36 5.92
C SER A 265 -1.58 9.18 5.90
N THR A 266 -2.24 9.46 7.03
CA THR A 266 -3.70 9.45 7.12
C THR A 266 -4.33 10.76 6.68
N ASP A 267 -3.54 11.83 6.55
CA ASP A 267 -4.00 13.11 6.01
C ASP A 267 -4.05 13.06 4.48
N LEU A 268 -5.26 12.90 3.95
CA LEU A 268 -5.56 12.96 2.51
C LEU A 268 -6.29 14.28 2.13
N SER A 269 -6.23 15.30 2.99
CA SER A 269 -7.01 16.53 2.86
C SER A 269 -6.73 17.27 1.56
N ARG A 270 -5.46 17.40 1.16
CA ARG A 270 -5.07 18.00 -0.11
C ARG A 270 -5.73 17.30 -1.30
N PHE A 271 -5.76 15.97 -1.29
CA PHE A 271 -6.35 15.16 -2.36
C PHE A 271 -7.87 15.33 -2.45
N TYR A 272 -8.60 15.15 -1.34
CA TYR A 272 -10.06 15.18 -1.41
C TYR A 272 -10.65 16.60 -1.49
N GLN A 273 -9.96 17.63 -0.95
CA GLN A 273 -10.43 19.02 -1.02
C GLN A 273 -10.43 19.57 -2.46
N ARG A 274 -9.51 19.09 -3.32
CA ARG A 274 -9.53 19.41 -4.77
C ARG A 274 -10.49 18.56 -5.59
N GLY A 275 -11.21 17.62 -4.95
CA GLY A 275 -12.19 16.75 -5.60
C GLY A 275 -11.66 15.37 -5.99
N GLY A 276 -10.47 14.98 -5.53
CA GLY A 276 -9.91 13.64 -5.76
C GLY A 276 -10.82 12.52 -5.25
N ARG A 277 -10.83 11.38 -5.94
CA ARG A 277 -11.55 10.15 -5.56
C ARG A 277 -10.61 8.95 -5.53
N LEU A 278 -10.67 8.18 -4.45
CA LEU A 278 -9.85 7.00 -4.22
C LEU A 278 -10.75 5.77 -4.14
N ILE A 279 -10.46 4.75 -4.96
CA ILE A 279 -10.99 3.40 -4.77
C ILE A 279 -9.82 2.50 -4.40
N LEU A 280 -9.93 1.84 -3.25
CA LEU A 280 -9.04 0.76 -2.84
C LEU A 280 -9.75 -0.57 -3.01
N TYR A 281 -9.01 -1.61 -3.37
CA TYR A 281 -9.51 -2.99 -3.28
C TYR A 281 -8.42 -3.94 -2.78
N HIS A 282 -8.81 -5.01 -2.10
CA HIS A 282 -7.86 -6.02 -1.61
C HIS A 282 -8.48 -7.41 -1.56
N GLY A 283 -7.76 -8.42 -2.07
CA GLY A 283 -8.18 -9.82 -2.00
C GLY A 283 -8.00 -10.40 -0.59
N PHE A 284 -9.02 -11.07 -0.05
CA PHE A 284 -8.90 -11.70 1.27
C PHE A 284 -8.06 -12.98 1.26
N ALA A 285 -7.80 -13.57 0.09
CA ALA A 285 -6.89 -14.70 -0.09
C ALA A 285 -5.51 -14.25 -0.60
N ASP A 286 -5.15 -12.97 -0.42
CA ASP A 286 -3.84 -12.43 -0.76
C ASP A 286 -2.77 -12.93 0.21
N ALA A 287 -1.82 -13.71 -0.32
CA ALA A 287 -0.71 -14.29 0.43
C ALA A 287 0.61 -13.51 0.22
N ILE A 288 0.56 -12.31 -0.34
CA ILE A 288 1.73 -11.47 -0.62
C ILE A 288 1.62 -10.14 0.13
N VAL A 289 0.44 -9.52 0.15
CA VAL A 289 0.15 -8.34 0.97
C VAL A 289 -1.04 -8.67 1.86
N SER A 290 -0.95 -8.39 3.16
CA SER A 290 -2.05 -8.71 4.07
C SER A 290 -3.18 -7.71 3.86
N ALA A 291 -4.38 -8.21 3.54
CA ALA A 291 -5.58 -7.38 3.43
C ALA A 291 -5.85 -6.56 4.71
N GLN A 292 -5.44 -7.10 5.87
CA GLN A 292 -5.56 -6.42 7.16
C GLN A 292 -4.77 -5.10 7.18
N ASP A 293 -3.62 -4.99 6.50
CA ASP A 293 -2.84 -3.76 6.47
C ASP A 293 -3.58 -2.62 5.72
N THR A 294 -4.31 -2.96 4.65
CA THR A 294 -5.16 -1.99 3.94
C THR A 294 -6.38 -1.58 4.75
N ILE A 295 -7.01 -2.53 5.45
CA ILE A 295 -8.13 -2.24 6.37
C ILE A 295 -7.65 -1.31 7.50
N ASN A 296 -6.51 -1.63 8.12
CA ASN A 296 -5.91 -0.80 9.16
C ASN A 296 -5.65 0.63 8.67
N TYR A 297 -5.09 0.80 7.47
CA TYR A 297 -4.86 2.13 6.89
C TYR A 297 -6.17 2.89 6.67
N TYR A 298 -7.17 2.24 6.06
CA TYR A 298 -8.48 2.85 5.81
C TYR A 298 -9.16 3.32 7.12
N GLU A 299 -9.21 2.46 8.13
CA GLU A 299 -9.77 2.84 9.44
C GLU A 299 -8.98 3.94 10.15
N ARG A 300 -7.67 3.98 9.96
CA ARG A 300 -6.81 5.04 10.51
C ARG A 300 -7.03 6.38 9.84
N VAL A 301 -7.26 6.43 8.52
CA VAL A 301 -7.68 7.66 7.83
C VAL A 301 -8.94 8.22 8.47
N MET A 302 -9.95 7.39 8.74
CA MET A 302 -11.15 7.82 9.44
C MET A 302 -10.85 8.35 10.86
N THR A 303 -10.19 7.52 11.67
CA THR A 303 -10.06 7.75 13.12
C THR A 303 -9.05 8.84 13.46
N GLU A 304 -7.90 8.90 12.80
CA GLU A 304 -6.85 9.89 13.06
C GLU A 304 -7.22 11.28 12.53
N GLN A 305 -8.04 11.36 11.47
CA GLN A 305 -8.53 12.63 10.92
C GLN A 305 -9.88 13.08 11.52
N GLY A 306 -10.43 12.33 12.48
CA GLY A 306 -11.71 12.65 13.12
C GLY A 306 -12.90 12.66 12.15
N LEU A 307 -12.84 11.85 11.10
CA LEU A 307 -13.91 11.71 10.12
C LEU A 307 -14.94 10.68 10.58
N THR A 308 -16.19 10.87 10.16
CA THR A 308 -17.17 9.78 10.14
C THR A 308 -16.94 8.89 8.92
N LEU A 309 -17.39 7.64 8.99
CA LEU A 309 -17.34 6.71 7.84
C LEU A 309 -17.96 7.33 6.58
N ALA A 310 -19.07 8.07 6.72
CA ALA A 310 -19.72 8.73 5.60
C ALA A 310 -18.88 9.87 5.00
N GLN A 311 -18.11 10.59 5.81
CA GLN A 311 -17.19 11.63 5.33
C GLN A 311 -16.01 11.01 4.57
N GLU A 312 -15.42 9.95 5.08
CA GLU A 312 -14.36 9.23 4.36
C GLU A 312 -14.90 8.63 3.04
N GLN A 313 -16.02 7.90 3.10
CA GLN A 313 -16.68 7.29 1.93
C GLN A 313 -17.18 8.28 0.87
N SER A 314 -17.12 9.59 1.16
CA SER A 314 -17.38 10.65 0.18
C SER A 314 -16.20 10.91 -0.77
N PHE A 315 -15.00 10.45 -0.42
CA PHE A 315 -13.80 10.58 -1.25
C PHE A 315 -12.97 9.30 -1.38
N ALA A 316 -13.00 8.38 -0.41
CA ALA A 316 -12.25 7.12 -0.43
C ALA A 316 -13.18 5.94 -0.15
N ARG A 317 -13.15 4.88 -0.97
CA ARG A 317 -13.92 3.64 -0.73
C ARG A 317 -13.03 2.42 -0.85
N LEU A 318 -13.10 1.54 0.14
CA LEU A 318 -12.45 0.24 0.13
C LEU A 318 -13.45 -0.87 -0.26
N PHE A 319 -13.05 -1.76 -1.16
CA PHE A 319 -13.74 -2.99 -1.51
C PHE A 319 -12.87 -4.20 -1.17
N THR A 320 -13.25 -4.96 -0.16
CA THR A 320 -12.65 -6.28 0.08
C THR A 320 -13.18 -7.28 -0.94
N VAL A 321 -12.31 -8.19 -1.39
CA VAL A 321 -12.63 -9.14 -2.47
C VAL A 321 -12.51 -10.57 -1.94
N PRO A 322 -13.61 -11.16 -1.47
CA PRO A 322 -13.69 -12.55 -1.02
C PRO A 322 -13.01 -13.55 -1.96
N GLY A 323 -12.09 -14.34 -1.42
CA GLY A 323 -11.40 -15.40 -2.15
C GLY A 323 -10.51 -14.95 -3.32
N MET A 324 -10.33 -13.66 -3.58
CA MET A 324 -9.34 -13.19 -4.55
C MET A 324 -7.94 -13.26 -3.95
N GLY A 325 -6.97 -13.73 -4.74
CA GLY A 325 -5.56 -13.71 -4.38
C GLY A 325 -4.90 -12.34 -4.55
N HIS A 326 -3.57 -12.33 -4.71
CA HIS A 326 -2.81 -11.10 -4.93
C HIS A 326 -3.15 -10.47 -6.28
N CYS A 327 -3.85 -9.33 -6.27
CA CYS A 327 -4.38 -8.58 -7.41
C CYS A 327 -5.39 -9.29 -8.33
N SER A 328 -5.35 -10.61 -8.41
CA SER A 328 -6.20 -11.45 -9.24
C SER A 328 -6.09 -12.92 -8.79
N GLY A 329 -6.70 -13.86 -9.52
CA GLY A 329 -6.61 -15.27 -9.18
C GLY A 329 -7.34 -15.61 -7.88
N GLY A 330 -7.06 -16.78 -7.32
CA GLY A 330 -7.73 -17.27 -6.13
C GLY A 330 -9.09 -17.95 -6.38
N PRO A 331 -9.65 -18.60 -5.35
CA PRO A 331 -10.89 -19.37 -5.46
C PRO A 331 -12.17 -18.56 -5.67
N GLY A 332 -12.19 -17.27 -5.30
CA GLY A 332 -13.38 -16.41 -5.36
C GLY A 332 -13.47 -15.52 -6.61
N PRO A 333 -14.56 -14.73 -6.76
CA PRO A 333 -14.73 -13.80 -7.87
C PRO A 333 -13.64 -12.72 -7.92
N ASN A 334 -12.76 -12.81 -8.92
CA ASN A 334 -11.51 -12.05 -8.99
C ASN A 334 -11.41 -11.12 -10.20
N THR A 335 -12.45 -11.07 -11.05
CA THR A 335 -12.48 -10.22 -12.24
C THR A 335 -13.61 -9.20 -12.12
N PHE A 336 -13.29 -7.92 -12.19
CA PHE A 336 -14.24 -6.80 -12.08
C PHE A 336 -13.70 -5.53 -12.76
N ASP A 337 -14.60 -4.60 -13.07
CA ASP A 337 -14.26 -3.26 -13.55
C ASP A 337 -14.46 -2.23 -12.43
N ALA A 338 -13.35 -1.74 -11.88
CA ALA A 338 -13.34 -0.66 -10.88
C ALA A 338 -12.96 0.71 -11.49
N LEU A 339 -12.50 0.77 -12.74
CA LEU A 339 -12.12 2.04 -13.38
C LEU A 339 -13.36 2.80 -13.85
N SER A 340 -14.31 2.13 -14.52
CA SER A 340 -15.56 2.77 -14.94
C SER A 340 -16.33 3.44 -13.78
N PRO A 341 -16.55 2.79 -12.63
CA PRO A 341 -17.20 3.47 -11.49
C PRO A 341 -16.36 4.61 -10.90
N LEU A 342 -15.02 4.51 -10.90
CA LEU A 342 -14.16 5.63 -10.49
C LEU A 342 -14.34 6.85 -11.40
N VAL A 343 -14.39 6.62 -12.72
CA VAL A 343 -14.63 7.67 -13.72
C VAL A 343 -15.99 8.32 -13.51
N GLN A 344 -17.05 7.54 -13.32
CA GLN A 344 -18.38 8.05 -12.99
C GLN A 344 -18.38 8.87 -11.69
N TRP A 345 -17.61 8.45 -10.69
CA TRP A 345 -17.51 9.19 -9.44
C TRP A 345 -16.82 10.54 -9.62
N VAL A 346 -15.70 10.57 -10.33
CA VAL A 346 -14.92 11.80 -10.60
C VAL A 346 -15.70 12.77 -11.49
N GLU A 347 -16.30 12.28 -12.57
CA GLU A 347 -16.90 13.15 -13.59
C GLU A 347 -18.36 13.51 -13.32
N GLN A 348 -19.10 12.61 -12.65
CA GLN A 348 -20.55 12.74 -12.47
C GLN A 348 -20.98 12.78 -11.01
N GLY A 349 -20.05 12.60 -10.06
CA GLY A 349 -20.35 12.56 -8.63
C GLY A 349 -21.08 11.28 -8.20
N ILE A 350 -21.12 10.25 -9.04
CA ILE A 350 -21.82 8.99 -8.76
C ILE A 350 -20.84 7.99 -8.15
N ALA A 351 -20.84 7.92 -6.82
CA ALA A 351 -19.96 7.03 -6.08
C ALA A 351 -20.46 5.57 -6.11
N PRO A 352 -19.59 4.56 -6.35
CA PRO A 352 -20.01 3.17 -6.47
C PRO A 352 -20.45 2.58 -5.13
N SER A 353 -21.72 2.21 -4.99
CA SER A 353 -22.23 1.53 -3.80
C SER A 353 -21.89 0.03 -3.75
N GLN A 354 -21.57 -0.55 -4.92
CA GLN A 354 -21.09 -1.92 -5.07
C GLN A 354 -20.41 -2.09 -6.44
N ILE A 355 -19.59 -3.11 -6.58
CA ILE A 355 -18.96 -3.50 -7.86
C ILE A 355 -19.22 -4.99 -8.07
N VAL A 356 -19.76 -5.41 -9.23
CA VAL A 356 -19.97 -6.85 -9.47
C VAL A 356 -18.65 -7.51 -9.87
N ALA A 357 -18.23 -8.51 -9.10
CA ALA A 357 -17.09 -9.37 -9.40
C ALA A 357 -17.53 -10.72 -9.96
N THR A 358 -16.69 -11.27 -10.83
CA THR A 358 -16.92 -12.51 -11.58
C THR A 358 -15.80 -13.51 -11.31
N LYS A 359 -16.18 -14.76 -11.04
CA LYS A 359 -15.30 -15.93 -11.17
C LYS A 359 -15.62 -16.59 -12.50
N TYR A 360 -14.64 -16.72 -13.36
CA TYR A 360 -14.75 -17.54 -14.58
C TYR A 360 -14.34 -18.98 -14.30
N VAL A 361 -14.91 -19.92 -15.05
CA VAL A 361 -14.48 -21.33 -15.00
C VAL A 361 -12.98 -21.38 -15.36
N ASN A 362 -12.16 -21.94 -14.46
CA ASN A 362 -10.70 -21.98 -14.57
C ASN A 362 -10.04 -20.60 -14.85
N ASP A 363 -10.64 -19.50 -14.36
CA ASP A 363 -10.19 -18.13 -14.62
C ASP A 363 -10.09 -17.77 -16.12
N ASN A 364 -10.87 -18.46 -16.96
CA ASN A 364 -10.88 -18.24 -18.39
C ASN A 364 -12.25 -17.70 -18.85
N PRO A 365 -12.36 -16.42 -19.26
CA PRO A 365 -13.60 -15.84 -19.76
C PRO A 365 -14.26 -16.63 -20.90
N ALA A 366 -13.48 -17.34 -21.73
CA ALA A 366 -13.99 -18.15 -22.83
C ALA A 366 -14.72 -19.43 -22.37
N GLN A 367 -14.54 -19.85 -21.12
CA GLN A 367 -15.19 -21.04 -20.53
C GLN A 367 -16.48 -20.71 -19.78
N GLY A 368 -16.88 -19.44 -19.74
CA GLY A 368 -18.12 -18.99 -19.11
C GLY A 368 -17.97 -18.61 -17.64
N ILE A 369 -19.03 -18.00 -17.11
CA ILE A 369 -19.11 -17.51 -15.74
C ILE A 369 -19.42 -18.70 -14.80
N GLN A 370 -18.59 -18.89 -13.78
CA GLN A 370 -18.83 -19.85 -12.70
C GLN A 370 -19.73 -19.23 -11.63
N MET A 371 -19.42 -18.00 -11.19
CA MET A 371 -20.22 -17.26 -10.21
C MET A 371 -19.97 -15.76 -10.28
N THR A 372 -20.90 -15.00 -9.72
CA THR A 372 -20.79 -13.55 -9.50
C THR A 372 -21.18 -13.19 -8.07
N ARG A 373 -20.54 -12.15 -7.52
CA ARG A 373 -20.86 -11.56 -6.20
C ARG A 373 -20.79 -10.04 -6.30
N PRO A 374 -21.63 -9.28 -5.58
CA PRO A 374 -21.37 -7.87 -5.37
C PRO A 374 -20.18 -7.72 -4.41
N LEU A 375 -19.24 -6.86 -4.74
CA LEU A 375 -18.25 -6.31 -3.81
C LEU A 375 -18.89 -5.12 -3.13
N CYS A 376 -18.87 -5.12 -1.81
CA CYS A 376 -19.53 -4.11 -1.00
C CYS A 376 -18.52 -3.09 -0.48
N VAL A 377 -18.98 -1.87 -0.22
CA VAL A 377 -18.13 -0.82 0.34
C VAL A 377 -17.89 -1.16 1.82
N TYR A 378 -16.62 -1.34 2.20
CA TYR A 378 -16.21 -1.60 3.57
C TYR A 378 -16.86 -0.61 4.57
N PRO A 379 -17.38 -1.06 5.73
CA PRO A 379 -17.33 -2.41 6.32
C PRO A 379 -18.54 -3.30 5.96
N GLN A 380 -19.17 -3.09 4.80
CA GLN A 380 -20.25 -3.97 4.35
C GLN A 380 -19.68 -5.19 3.63
N GLU A 381 -20.41 -6.30 3.73
CA GLU A 381 -20.14 -7.53 2.98
C GLU A 381 -21.39 -8.01 2.23
N ALA A 382 -21.17 -8.92 1.28
CA ALA A 382 -22.24 -9.48 0.46
C ALA A 382 -22.97 -10.60 1.21
N ARG A 383 -24.20 -10.33 1.67
CA ARG A 383 -25.05 -11.32 2.34
C ARG A 383 -26.06 -11.92 1.36
N TYR A 384 -26.17 -13.25 1.36
CA TYR A 384 -27.17 -13.95 0.56
C TYR A 384 -28.58 -13.62 1.06
N ALA A 385 -29.49 -13.30 0.14
CA ALA A 385 -30.86 -12.91 0.47
C ALA A 385 -31.75 -14.09 0.95
N GLY A 386 -31.21 -15.31 1.01
CA GLY A 386 -31.94 -16.52 1.39
C GLY A 386 -32.75 -17.15 0.26
N SER A 387 -32.78 -16.56 -0.92
CA SER A 387 -33.47 -17.08 -2.11
C SER A 387 -32.79 -16.61 -3.41
N GLY A 388 -33.02 -17.37 -4.49
CA GLY A 388 -32.38 -17.15 -5.79
C GLY A 388 -31.23 -18.11 -6.07
N ASP A 389 -30.44 -17.82 -7.11
CA ASP A 389 -29.28 -18.64 -7.47
C ASP A 389 -28.08 -18.22 -6.60
N PRO A 390 -27.51 -19.12 -5.77
CA PRO A 390 -26.35 -18.80 -4.94
C PRO A 390 -25.10 -18.45 -5.76
N ASN A 391 -25.06 -18.64 -7.08
CA ASN A 391 -23.97 -18.21 -7.94
C ASN A 391 -24.20 -16.85 -8.63
N ALA A 392 -25.35 -16.20 -8.41
CA ALA A 392 -25.70 -14.94 -9.05
C ALA A 392 -25.62 -13.75 -8.07
N ALA A 393 -24.93 -12.68 -8.46
CA ALA A 393 -24.79 -11.47 -7.65
C ALA A 393 -26.13 -10.83 -7.27
N SER A 394 -27.16 -10.98 -8.12
CA SER A 394 -28.52 -10.50 -7.87
C SER A 394 -29.22 -11.16 -6.68
N SER A 395 -28.69 -12.27 -6.17
CA SER A 395 -29.22 -12.97 -4.99
C SER A 395 -28.53 -12.56 -3.69
N PHE A 396 -27.67 -11.53 -3.75
CA PHE A 396 -26.96 -10.97 -2.60
C PHE A 396 -27.29 -9.48 -2.44
N ALA A 397 -27.15 -8.99 -1.22
CA ALA A 397 -27.22 -7.57 -0.90
C ALA A 397 -26.08 -7.20 0.05
N CYS A 398 -25.57 -5.98 -0.11
CA CYS A 398 -24.60 -5.44 0.85
C CYS A 398 -25.29 -5.16 2.18
N ALA A 399 -24.73 -5.70 3.26
CA ALA A 399 -25.16 -5.45 4.62
C ALA A 399 -23.94 -5.20 5.50
N ASN A 400 -24.13 -4.42 6.56
CA ASN A 400 -23.09 -4.19 7.54
C ASN A 400 -22.65 -5.52 8.13
N ASP A 401 -21.36 -5.75 8.19
CA ASP A 401 -20.86 -6.81 9.03
C ASP A 401 -21.11 -6.47 10.51
N ARG A 402 -21.51 -7.48 11.29
CA ARG A 402 -21.91 -7.32 12.70
C ARG A 402 -20.79 -7.71 13.67
N ASN A 403 -19.67 -8.22 13.16
CA ASN A 403 -18.57 -8.79 13.94
C ASN A 403 -17.23 -8.06 13.73
N ASP A 404 -17.19 -7.04 12.87
CA ASP A 404 -16.12 -6.03 12.70
C ASP A 404 -15.88 -5.16 13.95
N GLU A 405 -15.83 -5.76 15.14
CA GLU A 405 -15.01 -5.23 16.22
C GLU A 405 -13.54 -5.36 15.77
N PRO A 406 -12.64 -4.42 16.10
CA PRO A 406 -11.24 -4.48 15.69
C PRO A 406 -10.55 -5.70 16.35
N ALA A 407 -10.68 -6.86 15.72
CA ALA A 407 -10.35 -8.17 16.30
C ALA A 407 -8.88 -8.55 16.13
N ALA A 408 -8.12 -7.78 15.36
CA ALA A 408 -6.67 -7.94 15.27
C ALA A 408 -5.98 -6.80 16.01
N GLU A 409 -5.08 -7.15 16.92
CA GLU A 409 -4.09 -6.20 17.44
C GLU A 409 -3.44 -5.48 16.24
N LEU A 410 -3.64 -4.16 16.17
CA LEU A 410 -2.96 -3.32 15.19
C LEU A 410 -1.45 -3.45 15.40
N PRO A 411 -0.64 -3.36 14.33
CA PRO A 411 0.77 -3.07 14.50
C PRO A 411 0.97 -1.86 15.43
N ALA A 412 2.06 -1.84 16.20
CA ALA A 412 2.29 -0.73 17.10
C ALA A 412 2.40 0.59 16.34
N ARG A 413 1.99 1.69 16.97
CA ARG A 413 1.93 3.02 16.36
C ARG A 413 3.25 3.42 15.69
N GLU A 414 4.40 3.07 16.28
CA GLU A 414 5.73 3.34 15.74
C GLU A 414 5.94 2.76 14.32
N TYR A 415 5.32 1.62 14.00
CA TYR A 415 5.40 0.98 12.67
C TYR A 415 4.30 1.44 11.71
N LEU A 416 3.37 2.26 12.19
CA LEU A 416 2.21 2.75 11.46
C LEU A 416 2.31 4.24 11.11
N ALA A 417 3.21 4.95 11.76
CA ALA A 417 3.33 6.41 11.74
C ALA A 417 4.66 6.92 11.14
N PRO A 418 5.25 6.32 10.09
CA PRO A 418 6.47 6.87 9.52
C PRO A 418 6.23 8.30 9.02
N LEU A 419 7.27 9.12 9.08
CA LEU A 419 7.18 10.50 8.59
C LEU A 419 6.96 10.52 7.07
N VAL A 420 5.75 10.92 6.65
CA VAL A 420 5.42 11.25 5.27
C VAL A 420 5.31 12.76 5.17
N ILE A 421 6.21 13.40 4.43
CA ILE A 421 6.27 14.86 4.37
C ILE A 421 5.23 15.37 3.38
N GLN A 422 4.41 16.31 3.84
CA GLN A 422 3.59 17.14 2.96
C GLN A 422 4.21 18.52 2.83
N ALA A 423 4.22 19.09 1.63
CA ALA A 423 4.70 20.44 1.41
C ALA A 423 3.56 21.38 0.98
N SER A 424 3.70 22.65 1.33
CA SER A 424 2.74 23.70 0.97
C SER A 424 3.44 25.04 0.86
N ALA A 425 2.92 25.96 0.03
CA ALA A 425 3.33 27.35 0.13
C ALA A 425 2.74 28.01 1.39
N PRO A 426 3.48 28.93 2.03
CA PRO A 426 2.93 29.71 3.14
C PRO A 426 1.78 30.59 2.65
N ALA A 427 0.69 30.63 3.44
CA ALA A 427 -0.46 31.47 3.14
C ALA A 427 -0.06 32.95 3.11
N GLY A 428 -0.45 33.67 2.05
CA GLY A 428 -0.20 35.10 1.90
C GLY A 428 1.27 35.49 1.66
N PHE A 429 2.11 34.55 1.23
CA PHE A 429 3.52 34.84 0.93
C PHE A 429 3.67 35.50 -0.45
N ASP A 430 4.04 36.79 -0.46
CA ASP A 430 4.33 37.56 -1.66
C ASP A 430 5.86 37.73 -1.84
N THR A 431 6.38 37.28 -2.97
CA THR A 431 7.83 37.36 -3.28
C THR A 431 8.30 38.79 -3.55
N HIS A 432 7.40 39.72 -3.93
CA HIS A 432 7.72 41.15 -4.10
C HIS A 432 7.99 41.83 -2.76
N ILE A 433 7.32 41.40 -1.69
CA ILE A 433 7.49 41.94 -0.34
C ILE A 433 8.70 41.30 0.35
N ASN A 434 8.98 40.03 0.07
CA ASN A 434 10.02 39.26 0.75
C ASN A 434 11.42 39.35 0.12
N VAL A 435 11.72 40.44 -0.60
CA VAL A 435 13.07 40.81 -1.08
C VAL A 435 13.74 39.68 -1.88
N GLY A 436 13.00 39.04 -2.80
CA GLY A 436 13.56 38.00 -3.67
C GLY A 436 13.84 36.68 -2.95
N LYS A 437 13.10 36.36 -1.88
CA LYS A 437 13.06 35.03 -1.28
C LYS A 437 11.75 34.32 -1.60
N PHE A 438 11.83 32.99 -1.63
CA PHE A 438 10.69 32.09 -1.76
C PHE A 438 10.69 31.12 -0.58
N ALA A 439 9.51 30.71 -0.11
CA ALA A 439 9.39 29.85 1.06
C ALA A 439 8.47 28.66 0.79
N VAL A 440 8.83 27.52 1.38
CA VAL A 440 8.02 26.29 1.40
C VAL A 440 7.88 25.86 2.86
N ILE A 441 6.70 25.39 3.19
CA ILE A 441 6.38 24.83 4.50
C ILE A 441 6.29 23.32 4.35
N LEU A 442 7.24 22.60 4.95
CA LEU A 442 7.13 21.15 5.14
C LEU A 442 6.29 20.90 6.40
N ARG A 443 5.39 19.93 6.34
CA ARG A 443 4.53 19.52 7.43
C ARG A 443 4.67 18.02 7.65
N ALA A 444 4.76 17.67 8.93
CA ALA A 444 4.56 16.31 9.42
C ALA A 444 3.07 16.19 9.79
N PRO A 445 2.28 15.41 9.04
CA PRO A 445 0.85 15.24 9.30
C PRO A 445 0.57 14.68 10.69
N ASP A 446 -0.60 15.02 11.22
CA ASP A 446 -1.11 14.41 12.43
C ASP A 446 -1.16 12.88 12.27
N GLY A 447 -0.69 12.16 13.29
CA GLY A 447 -0.60 10.70 13.24
C GLY A 447 0.77 10.17 12.84
N SER A 448 1.61 10.97 12.17
CA SER A 448 3.00 10.62 11.82
C SER A 448 4.04 11.07 12.87
N ASP A 449 5.27 10.56 12.73
CA ASP A 449 6.48 11.12 13.37
C ASP A 449 6.69 12.59 13.03
N ASP A 450 7.55 13.29 13.78
CA ASP A 450 7.75 14.73 13.66
C ASP A 450 9.21 15.14 13.37
N PHE A 451 9.44 16.44 13.20
CA PHE A 451 10.75 16.99 12.93
C PHE A 451 11.66 17.12 14.16
N HIS A 452 11.20 16.74 15.37
CA HIS A 452 12.11 16.53 16.51
C HIS A 452 12.86 15.21 16.38
N GLN A 453 12.18 14.19 15.84
CA GLN A 453 12.78 12.88 15.58
C GLN A 453 13.56 12.87 14.26
N TRP A 454 13.07 13.59 13.25
CA TRP A 454 13.63 13.61 11.89
C TRP A 454 14.08 15.01 11.51
N THR A 455 15.38 15.24 11.37
CA THR A 455 15.87 16.59 11.01
C THR A 455 16.04 16.75 9.50
N PRO A 456 15.32 17.67 8.83
CA PRO A 456 15.52 17.94 7.41
C PRO A 456 16.90 18.55 7.11
N GLY A 457 17.47 18.17 5.97
CA GLY A 457 18.73 18.70 5.44
C GLY A 457 18.75 18.62 3.91
N ASN A 458 19.62 19.40 3.26
CA ASN A 458 19.78 19.41 1.80
C ASN A 458 18.45 19.57 1.03
N VAL A 459 17.51 20.35 1.58
CA VAL A 459 16.20 20.54 0.95
C VAL A 459 16.35 21.33 -0.34
N LYS A 460 15.70 20.86 -1.40
CA LYS A 460 15.70 21.45 -2.74
C LYS A 460 14.26 21.64 -3.22
N ALA A 461 14.01 22.72 -3.96
CA ALA A 461 12.78 22.94 -4.71
C ALA A 461 13.16 23.12 -6.18
N GLU A 462 12.74 22.22 -7.07
CA GLU A 462 13.08 22.28 -8.51
C GLU A 462 14.59 22.46 -8.77
N GLY A 463 15.42 21.80 -7.95
CA GLY A 463 16.88 21.92 -8.00
C GLY A 463 17.49 23.13 -7.28
N ALA A 464 16.70 24.15 -6.93
CA ALA A 464 17.15 25.28 -6.09
C ALA A 464 17.40 24.82 -4.66
N ILE A 465 18.55 25.18 -4.08
CA ILE A 465 18.98 24.72 -2.76
C ILE A 465 18.47 25.68 -1.68
N ALA A 466 17.95 25.13 -0.58
CA ALA A 466 17.53 25.92 0.57
C ALA A 466 18.69 26.70 1.21
N ILE A 467 18.44 27.97 1.52
CA ILE A 467 19.40 28.87 2.20
C ILE A 467 19.27 28.81 3.73
N LEU A 468 18.09 28.49 4.24
CA LEU A 468 17.80 28.39 5.66
C LEU A 468 16.59 27.48 5.87
N GLY A 469 16.62 26.73 6.98
CA GLY A 469 15.51 25.93 7.47
C GLY A 469 15.36 26.08 8.98
N ALA A 470 14.13 26.14 9.48
CA ALA A 470 13.89 26.12 10.92
C ALA A 470 12.58 25.36 11.24
N PRO A 471 12.59 24.47 12.26
CA PRO A 471 11.38 23.86 12.76
C PRO A 471 10.55 24.86 13.57
N SER A 472 9.24 24.65 13.58
CA SER A 472 8.33 25.25 14.56
C SER A 472 8.57 24.65 15.96
N LEU A 473 8.08 25.34 16.99
CA LEU A 473 8.19 24.88 18.38
C LEU A 473 7.46 23.56 18.66
N ASP A 474 6.42 23.24 17.89
CA ASP A 474 5.67 21.99 18.00
C ASP A 474 6.34 20.82 17.24
N GLY A 475 7.42 21.08 16.51
CA GLY A 475 8.14 20.07 15.71
C GLY A 475 7.37 19.56 14.50
N ARG A 476 6.16 20.05 14.19
CA ARG A 476 5.34 19.53 13.07
C ARG A 476 5.48 20.32 11.79
N THR A 477 6.05 21.51 11.85
CA THR A 477 6.25 22.37 10.69
C THR A 477 7.72 22.70 10.54
N TYR A 478 8.21 22.73 9.31
CA TYR A 478 9.57 23.13 8.99
C TYR A 478 9.54 24.15 7.86
N SER A 479 9.94 25.38 8.15
CA SER A 479 9.96 26.48 7.17
C SER A 479 11.28 26.49 6.44
N VAL A 480 11.23 26.39 5.11
CA VAL A 480 12.40 26.34 4.24
C VAL A 480 12.39 27.55 3.31
N PHE A 481 13.53 28.22 3.19
CA PHE A 481 13.68 29.41 2.36
C PHE A 481 14.65 29.15 1.22
N PHE A 482 14.36 29.74 0.06
CA PHE A 482 15.13 29.66 -1.18
C PHE A 482 15.36 31.07 -1.72
N ASN A 483 16.41 31.27 -2.51
CA ASN A 483 16.52 32.50 -3.30
C ASN A 483 15.54 32.42 -4.47
N TRP A 484 14.73 33.46 -4.66
CA TRP A 484 13.79 33.53 -5.77
C TRP A 484 14.50 33.46 -7.13
N GLY A 485 15.70 34.07 -7.24
CA GLY A 485 16.50 34.06 -8.46
C GLY A 485 16.78 32.66 -9.00
N ASP A 486 16.96 31.68 -8.11
CA ASP A 486 17.28 30.30 -8.48
C ASP A 486 16.06 29.56 -9.06
N LEU A 487 14.83 30.04 -8.77
CA LEU A 487 13.56 29.48 -9.24
C LEU A 487 13.00 30.23 -10.46
N GLN A 488 13.58 31.37 -10.85
CA GLN A 488 13.03 32.21 -11.92
C GLN A 488 12.87 31.45 -13.25
N ASN A 489 13.84 30.61 -13.60
CA ASN A 489 13.80 29.85 -14.85
C ASN A 489 12.66 28.84 -14.87
N PHE A 490 12.35 28.21 -13.74
CA PHE A 490 11.21 27.30 -13.60
C PHE A 490 9.89 28.04 -13.86
N PHE A 491 9.71 29.20 -13.22
CA PHE A 491 8.48 29.99 -13.35
C PHE A 491 8.38 30.81 -14.64
N ALA A 492 9.48 31.06 -15.36
CA ALA A 492 9.50 31.93 -16.54
C ALA A 492 8.52 31.47 -17.63
N ASN A 493 8.36 30.15 -17.79
CA ASN A 493 7.49 29.56 -18.79
C ASN A 493 6.08 29.28 -18.26
N ALA A 494 5.82 29.54 -16.99
CA ALA A 494 4.55 29.19 -16.40
C ALA A 494 3.47 30.23 -16.72
N PRO A 495 2.29 29.82 -17.22
CA PRO A 495 1.22 30.75 -17.53
C PRO A 495 0.73 31.47 -16.26
N GLY A 496 0.57 32.79 -16.34
CA GLY A 496 0.01 33.56 -15.23
C GLY A 496 -1.41 33.11 -14.87
N GLY A 497 -1.70 33.04 -13.58
CA GLY A 497 -2.99 32.62 -13.03
C GLY A 497 -3.19 31.11 -12.91
N GLN A 498 -2.17 30.29 -13.23
CA GLN A 498 -2.20 28.85 -13.05
C GLN A 498 -1.55 28.42 -11.74
N ASP A 499 -2.05 27.30 -11.23
CA ASP A 499 -1.45 26.56 -10.12
C ASP A 499 -0.39 25.60 -10.72
N ILE A 500 0.76 25.50 -10.07
CA ILE A 500 1.93 24.71 -10.50
C ILE A 500 2.42 23.93 -9.29
N ASP A 501 2.73 22.66 -9.49
CA ASP A 501 3.35 21.86 -8.44
C ASP A 501 4.87 22.00 -8.48
N LEU A 502 5.43 22.28 -7.32
CA LEU A 502 6.86 22.27 -7.08
C LEU A 502 7.26 20.96 -6.45
N MET A 503 8.13 20.21 -7.11
CA MET A 503 8.77 19.06 -6.50
C MET A 503 9.83 19.53 -5.50
N ILE A 504 9.64 19.08 -4.27
CA ILE A 504 10.51 19.29 -3.13
C ILE A 504 11.20 17.97 -2.83
N THR A 505 12.53 17.99 -2.74
CA THR A 505 13.33 16.81 -2.35
C THR A 505 14.29 17.17 -1.24
N GLY A 506 14.78 16.19 -0.51
CA GLY A 506 15.80 16.44 0.48
C GLY A 506 16.23 15.19 1.23
N THR A 507 16.97 15.42 2.30
CA THR A 507 17.42 14.38 3.23
C THR A 507 16.77 14.58 4.60
N LEU A 508 16.58 13.50 5.34
CA LEU A 508 16.22 13.51 6.74
C LEU A 508 17.28 12.77 7.54
N GLN A 509 17.64 13.29 8.72
CA GLN A 509 18.52 12.62 9.68
C GLN A 509 17.70 12.02 10.82
N HIS A 510 17.92 10.74 11.12
CA HIS A 510 17.31 10.04 12.25
C HIS A 510 18.23 8.91 12.74
N ASN A 511 18.47 8.81 14.04
CA ASN A 511 19.33 7.80 14.67
C ASN A 511 20.72 7.59 14.01
N GLY A 512 21.31 8.65 13.45
CA GLY A 512 22.61 8.58 12.77
C GLY A 512 22.55 8.08 11.31
N HIS A 513 21.36 7.86 10.77
CA HIS A 513 21.11 7.49 9.39
C HIS A 513 20.53 8.66 8.59
N GLN A 514 20.70 8.58 7.27
CA GLN A 514 20.15 9.52 6.30
C GLN A 514 19.11 8.80 5.43
N SER A 515 17.90 9.37 5.35
CA SER A 515 16.86 8.96 4.40
C SER A 515 16.63 10.07 3.36
N LEU A 516 16.17 9.71 2.17
CA LEU A 516 15.64 10.67 1.19
C LEU A 516 14.14 10.87 1.39
N PHE A 517 13.63 12.00 0.90
CA PHE A 517 12.20 12.23 0.77
C PHE A 517 11.89 13.05 -0.50
N ALA A 518 10.66 12.92 -0.97
CA ALA A 518 10.05 13.82 -1.93
C ALA A 518 8.67 14.28 -1.42
N ALA A 519 8.27 15.47 -1.82
CA ALA A 519 6.97 16.07 -1.56
C ALA A 519 6.62 17.04 -2.68
N SER A 520 5.35 17.39 -2.84
CA SER A 520 4.93 18.49 -3.71
C SER A 520 4.36 19.65 -2.91
N ALA A 521 4.56 20.87 -3.42
CA ALA A 521 3.85 22.06 -2.98
C ALA A 521 3.23 22.78 -4.18
N THR A 522 1.92 22.92 -4.19
CA THR A 522 1.22 23.71 -5.20
C THR A 522 1.37 25.20 -4.92
N VAL A 523 1.72 25.96 -5.96
CA VAL A 523 1.85 27.42 -5.93
C VAL A 523 1.12 28.06 -7.09
N ARG A 524 0.54 29.23 -6.82
CA ARG A 524 -0.14 30.01 -7.84
C ARG A 524 0.75 31.15 -8.32
N VAL A 525 0.96 31.25 -9.63
CA VAL A 525 1.76 32.34 -10.21
C VAL A 525 0.86 33.52 -10.56
N SER A 526 0.95 34.60 -9.78
CA SER A 526 0.37 35.91 -10.15
C SER A 526 1.41 36.73 -10.93
N ARG A 527 1.03 37.27 -12.09
CA ARG A 527 1.87 38.17 -12.89
C ARG A 527 1.45 39.62 -12.75
#